data_AF-A0AA46PWM0-F1
#
_entry.id   AF-A0AA46PWM0-F1
#
_cell.length_a   1.000
_cell.length_b   1.000
_cell.length_c   1.000
_cell.angle_alpha   90.00
_cell.angle_beta   90.00
_cell.angle_gamma   90.00
#
_symmetry.space_group_name_H-M   'P 1'
#
loop_
_entity.id
_entity.type
_entity.pdbx_description
1 polymer ?
#
loop_
_entity_poly.entity_id
_entity_poly.type
_entity_poly.pdbx_seq_one_letter_code
_entity_poly.pdbx_strand_id
1 'polypeptide(L)'
;MGGGQCSRGRRSSAPAIDVACDREASERERRRHLRTRGWIVALVAAAVSACTAVTPAAPTEPPATTTTTRTPRIVDESDRPPVTFDPCLDIPDRVLVEAGYDPRSEEISDFAATHYTFLGCSYHGTLRTPGVLRRYGLNLNSGNITFAEVQEKVAEYATPIEINGRRALLEVDPSLRQSCAVTVETSYGVLIISRIYHPDHGNGVPNNEWCAGLEDTASRMAAVIDD
;
A
#
# COMPACT_ATOMS: atom_id res chain seq x y z
N MET A 1 24.47 26.85 15.16
CA MET A 1 23.69 28.09 14.97
C MET A 1 23.16 28.08 13.56
N GLY A 2 21.83 28.18 13.41
CA GLY A 2 21.14 28.12 12.11
C GLY A 2 19.78 27.42 12.20
N GLY A 3 18.95 27.79 13.20
CA GLY A 3 17.55 27.35 13.24
C GLY A 3 16.73 28.24 12.32
N GLY A 4 16.32 27.71 11.17
CA GLY A 4 15.36 28.38 10.29
C GLY A 4 13.97 28.30 10.89
N GLN A 5 13.42 29.45 11.32
CA GLN A 5 12.01 29.57 11.71
C GLN A 5 11.15 29.66 10.43
N CYS A 6 10.22 28.72 10.23
CA CYS A 6 9.18 28.79 9.18
C CYS A 6 8.24 29.97 9.53
N SER A 7 8.49 31.15 8.96
CA SER A 7 7.62 32.32 9.08
C SER A 7 6.41 32.17 8.16
N ARG A 8 5.19 32.18 8.71
CA ARG A 8 3.94 32.24 7.92
C ARG A 8 3.90 33.55 7.14
N GLY A 9 4.16 33.47 5.83
CA GLY A 9 3.90 34.57 4.91
C GLY A 9 5.11 35.01 4.09
N ARG A 10 5.57 34.14 3.19
CA ARG A 10 6.12 34.51 1.87
C ARG A 10 6.36 33.23 1.07
N ARG A 11 5.70 33.12 -0.09
CA ARG A 11 5.99 32.07 -1.08
C ARG A 11 7.47 32.16 -1.46
N SER A 12 8.23 31.12 -1.17
CA SER A 12 9.60 30.94 -1.63
C SER A 12 9.60 29.82 -2.66
N SER A 13 10.20 30.07 -3.82
CA SER A 13 10.15 29.22 -5.00
C SER A 13 11.11 28.01 -4.89
N ALA A 14 10.79 27.05 -4.03
CA ALA A 14 11.52 25.78 -3.97
C ALA A 14 10.63 24.64 -3.42
N PRO A 15 10.23 23.65 -4.25
CA PRO A 15 9.25 22.61 -3.87
C PRO A 15 9.74 21.65 -2.77
N ALA A 16 11.04 21.59 -2.51
CA ALA A 16 11.62 20.69 -1.51
C ALA A 16 11.44 21.17 -0.05
N ILE A 17 11.21 22.47 0.18
CA ILE A 17 11.08 23.04 1.53
C ILE A 17 9.64 22.93 2.04
N ASP A 18 8.66 23.03 1.15
CA ASP A 18 7.23 22.89 1.49
C ASP A 18 6.90 21.47 1.98
N VAL A 19 7.45 20.43 1.34
CA VAL A 19 7.25 19.01 1.74
C VAL A 19 7.84 18.72 3.13
N ALA A 20 8.93 19.40 3.50
CA ALA A 20 9.55 19.25 4.81
C ALA A 20 8.75 19.96 5.92
N CYS A 21 8.24 21.18 5.67
CA CYS A 21 7.45 21.91 6.69
C CYS A 21 6.04 21.28 6.90
N ASP A 22 5.46 20.58 5.91
CA ASP A 22 4.19 19.84 6.08
C ASP A 22 4.35 18.55 6.92
N ARG A 23 5.47 17.84 6.79
CA ARG A 23 5.75 16.64 7.61
C ARG A 23 5.90 16.96 9.10
N GLU A 24 6.53 18.08 9.44
CA GLU A 24 6.72 18.49 10.84
C GLU A 24 5.42 18.94 11.53
N ALA A 25 4.45 19.47 10.79
CA ALA A 25 3.14 19.86 11.32
C ALA A 25 2.30 18.63 11.68
N SER A 26 2.31 17.61 10.81
CA SER A 26 1.58 16.34 11.00
C SER A 26 2.07 15.57 12.24
N GLU A 27 3.37 15.55 12.51
CA GLU A 27 3.92 14.86 13.70
C GLU A 27 3.52 15.51 15.04
N ARG A 28 3.32 16.83 15.07
CA ARG A 28 2.90 17.55 16.29
C ARG A 28 1.44 17.27 16.65
N GLU A 29 0.58 17.09 15.64
CA GLU A 29 -0.83 16.68 15.80
C GLU A 29 -0.92 15.26 16.39
N ARG A 30 -0.11 14.32 15.86
CA ARG A 30 -0.06 12.91 16.27
C ARG A 30 0.28 12.71 17.76
N ARG A 31 1.15 13.56 18.32
CA ARG A 31 1.52 13.51 19.76
C ARG A 31 0.41 14.01 20.70
N ARG A 32 -0.55 14.80 20.21
CA ARG A 32 -1.67 15.29 21.05
C ARG A 32 -2.77 14.24 21.23
N HIS A 33 -3.01 13.40 20.22
CA HIS A 33 -4.08 12.39 20.26
C HIS A 33 -3.73 11.14 21.08
N LEU A 34 -2.45 10.84 21.29
CA LEU A 34 -2.00 9.67 22.06
C LEU A 34 -2.15 9.82 23.59
N ARG A 35 -2.52 11.01 24.08
CA ARG A 35 -2.58 11.31 25.52
C ARG A 35 -3.97 11.13 26.13
N THR A 36 -5.00 10.75 25.36
CA THR A 36 -6.39 10.89 25.80
C THR A 36 -7.29 9.72 25.39
N ARG A 37 -6.94 8.47 25.72
CA ARG A 37 -7.93 7.37 25.70
C ARG A 37 -7.76 6.46 26.90
N GLY A 38 -8.37 6.89 28.00
CA GLY A 38 -8.63 6.10 29.19
C GLY A 38 -9.77 5.09 28.95
N TRP A 39 -9.66 3.98 29.66
CA TRP A 39 -10.42 2.74 29.59
C TRP A 39 -11.91 2.87 29.91
N ILE A 40 -12.75 2.07 29.22
CA ILE A 40 -14.04 1.59 29.76
C ILE A 40 -14.15 0.08 29.50
N VAL A 41 -14.25 -0.68 30.58
CA VAL A 41 -14.66 -2.09 30.64
C VAL A 41 -16.12 -2.12 31.09
N ALA A 42 -16.98 -2.89 30.41
CA ALA A 42 -18.24 -3.35 30.99
C ALA A 42 -18.68 -4.70 30.39
N LEU A 43 -19.12 -5.55 31.31
CA LEU A 43 -19.55 -6.95 31.21
C LEU A 43 -20.93 -7.13 30.53
N VAL A 44 -21.25 -8.36 30.11
CA VAL A 44 -22.36 -9.21 30.66
C VAL A 44 -22.49 -10.51 29.84
N ALA A 45 -22.70 -11.62 30.55
CA ALA A 45 -22.85 -12.99 30.07
C ALA A 45 -24.32 -13.38 29.80
N ALA A 46 -24.55 -14.38 28.93
CA ALA A 46 -25.51 -15.48 29.15
C ALA A 46 -25.48 -16.49 27.98
N ALA A 47 -25.42 -17.78 28.32
CA ALA A 47 -25.49 -18.92 27.41
C ALA A 47 -26.95 -19.38 27.21
N VAL A 48 -27.29 -19.87 26.01
CA VAL A 48 -28.37 -20.85 25.81
C VAL A 48 -28.01 -21.80 24.67
N SER A 49 -27.99 -23.09 24.97
CA SER A 49 -27.90 -24.22 24.03
C SER A 49 -29.26 -24.49 23.37
N ALA A 50 -29.29 -24.84 22.08
CA ALA A 50 -30.38 -25.61 21.47
C ALA A 50 -29.90 -26.39 20.24
N CYS A 51 -30.40 -27.62 20.09
CA CYS A 51 -29.92 -28.66 19.18
C CYS A 51 -30.56 -28.64 17.78
N THR A 52 -29.74 -29.00 16.79
CA THR A 52 -29.97 -29.83 15.59
C THR A 52 -31.27 -29.72 14.78
N ALA A 53 -31.11 -29.33 13.50
CA ALA A 53 -31.72 -30.02 12.37
C ALA A 53 -30.74 -29.99 11.19
N VAL A 54 -30.26 -31.17 10.75
CA VAL A 54 -29.42 -31.30 9.56
C VAL A 54 -30.36 -31.38 8.36
N THR A 55 -30.51 -30.26 7.67
CA THR A 55 -31.20 -30.18 6.37
C THR A 55 -30.20 -30.55 5.27
N PRO A 56 -30.58 -31.32 4.22
CA PRO A 56 -29.66 -31.66 3.13
C PRO A 56 -29.19 -30.39 2.43
N ALA A 57 -27.87 -30.25 2.29
CA ALA A 57 -27.25 -29.13 1.60
C ALA A 57 -27.68 -29.10 0.12
N ALA A 58 -28.37 -28.03 -0.27
CA ALA A 58 -28.50 -27.66 -1.68
C ALA A 58 -27.09 -27.31 -2.22
N PRO A 59 -26.82 -27.53 -3.52
CA PRO A 59 -25.54 -27.17 -4.11
C PRO A 59 -25.25 -25.68 -3.87
N THR A 60 -24.19 -25.38 -3.12
CA THR A 60 -23.66 -24.03 -2.98
C THR A 60 -23.11 -23.62 -4.34
N GLU A 61 -23.90 -22.84 -5.07
CA GLU A 61 -23.41 -22.04 -6.18
C GLU A 61 -22.24 -21.18 -5.65
N PRO A 62 -21.08 -21.16 -6.33
CA PRO A 62 -19.99 -20.26 -5.97
C PRO A 62 -20.55 -18.84 -5.88
N PRO A 63 -20.18 -18.03 -4.87
CA PRO A 63 -20.60 -16.65 -4.84
C PRO A 63 -20.19 -16.01 -6.17
N ALA A 64 -21.17 -15.54 -6.93
CA ALA A 64 -20.94 -14.79 -8.14
C ALA A 64 -20.02 -13.62 -7.78
N THR A 65 -18.81 -13.60 -8.34
CA THR A 65 -17.91 -12.47 -8.25
C THR A 65 -18.64 -11.31 -8.92
N THR A 66 -19.29 -10.47 -8.11
CA THR A 66 -19.88 -9.25 -8.61
C THR A 66 -18.73 -8.34 -8.99
N THR A 67 -18.37 -8.33 -10.27
CA THR A 67 -17.54 -7.30 -10.88
C THR A 67 -18.34 -6.00 -10.82
N THR A 68 -18.39 -5.38 -9.65
CA THR A 68 -18.88 -4.01 -9.53
C THR A 68 -17.77 -3.14 -10.08
N THR A 69 -17.88 -2.70 -11.33
CA THR A 69 -17.10 -1.56 -11.82
C THR A 69 -17.43 -0.37 -10.92
N ARG A 70 -16.65 -0.21 -9.85
CA ARG A 70 -16.84 0.85 -8.86
C ARG A 70 -16.36 2.14 -9.49
N THR A 71 -17.06 3.24 -9.23
CA THR A 71 -16.55 4.57 -9.55
C THR A 71 -15.23 4.79 -8.80
N PRO A 72 -14.12 5.14 -9.49
CA PRO A 72 -12.85 5.42 -8.84
C PRO A 72 -13.00 6.53 -7.79
N ARG A 73 -12.27 6.43 -6.67
CA ARG A 73 -12.32 7.45 -5.59
C ARG A 73 -11.92 8.83 -6.08
N ILE A 74 -10.96 8.87 -7.00
CA ILE A 74 -10.47 10.05 -7.69
C ILE A 74 -10.22 9.72 -9.16
N VAL A 75 -10.29 10.74 -10.00
CA VAL A 75 -10.00 10.69 -11.44
C VAL A 75 -9.23 11.94 -11.83
N ASP A 76 -8.37 11.84 -12.83
CA ASP A 76 -7.67 12.96 -13.43
C ASP A 76 -8.43 13.53 -14.63
N GLU A 77 -7.85 14.55 -15.26
CA GLU A 77 -8.46 15.28 -16.38
C GLU A 77 -8.05 14.72 -17.77
N SER A 78 -7.37 13.57 -17.82
CA SER A 78 -6.94 12.96 -19.09
C SER A 78 -7.92 11.94 -19.66
N ASP A 79 -7.67 11.53 -20.90
CA ASP A 79 -8.42 10.47 -21.60
C ASP A 79 -7.87 9.05 -21.29
N ARG A 80 -7.06 8.89 -20.23
CA ARG A 80 -6.54 7.59 -19.82
C ARG A 80 -7.65 6.69 -19.29
N PRO A 81 -7.49 5.35 -19.36
CA PRO A 81 -8.43 4.43 -18.74
C PRO A 81 -8.65 4.76 -17.26
N PRO A 82 -9.89 4.66 -16.75
CA PRO A 82 -10.14 4.82 -15.32
C PRO A 82 -9.46 3.70 -14.53
N VAL A 83 -8.94 4.03 -13.36
CA VAL A 83 -8.36 3.03 -12.44
C VAL A 83 -9.50 2.23 -11.81
N THR A 84 -9.66 0.97 -12.22
CA THR A 84 -10.79 0.11 -11.79
C THR A 84 -10.52 -0.71 -10.54
N PHE A 85 -9.25 -0.81 -10.11
CA PHE A 85 -8.83 -1.54 -8.92
C PHE A 85 -8.39 -0.58 -7.81
N ASP A 86 -9.11 -0.57 -6.70
CA ASP A 86 -8.82 0.19 -5.49
C ASP A 86 -8.13 -0.73 -4.45
N PRO A 87 -6.82 -0.56 -4.19
CA PRO A 87 -6.10 -1.45 -3.29
C PRO A 87 -6.61 -1.47 -1.85
N CYS A 88 -7.34 -0.44 -1.40
CA CYS A 88 -7.92 -0.45 -0.05
C CYS A 88 -9.23 -1.22 0.05
N LEU A 89 -9.94 -1.39 -1.07
CA LEU A 89 -11.28 -1.98 -1.07
C LEU A 89 -11.32 -3.36 -1.72
N ASP A 90 -10.42 -3.61 -2.67
CA ASP A 90 -10.46 -4.80 -3.52
C ASP A 90 -9.45 -5.87 -3.10
N ILE A 91 -8.54 -5.55 -2.17
CA ILE A 91 -7.63 -6.53 -1.55
C ILE A 91 -8.26 -7.04 -0.25
N PRO A 92 -8.63 -8.32 -0.17
CA PRO A 92 -9.18 -8.87 1.07
C PRO A 92 -8.14 -8.90 2.19
N ASP A 93 -8.56 -8.61 3.43
CA ASP A 93 -7.71 -8.69 4.64
C ASP A 93 -6.89 -9.96 4.74
N ARG A 94 -7.45 -11.11 4.35
CA ARG A 94 -6.74 -12.40 4.36
C ARG A 94 -5.47 -12.38 3.51
N VAL A 95 -5.48 -11.69 2.36
CA VAL A 95 -4.34 -11.58 1.45
C VAL A 95 -3.24 -10.74 2.08
N LEU A 96 -3.61 -9.63 2.75
CA LEU A 96 -2.69 -8.79 3.51
C LEU A 96 -2.06 -9.55 4.68
N VAL A 97 -2.87 -10.28 5.45
CA VAL A 97 -2.41 -11.07 6.60
C VAL A 97 -1.46 -12.20 6.16
N GLU A 98 -1.80 -12.92 5.10
CA GLU A 98 -0.93 -13.95 4.53
C GLU A 98 0.39 -13.37 4.01
N ALA A 99 0.39 -12.12 3.53
CA ALA A 99 1.59 -11.39 3.14
C ALA A 99 2.35 -10.74 4.32
N GLY A 100 1.84 -10.83 5.55
CA GLY A 100 2.50 -10.32 6.77
C GLY A 100 2.21 -8.86 7.12
N TYR A 101 1.14 -8.29 6.58
CA TYR A 101 0.68 -6.92 6.83
C TYR A 101 -0.56 -6.88 7.72
N ASP A 102 -0.74 -5.78 8.45
CA ASP A 102 -1.88 -5.54 9.35
C ASP A 102 -2.96 -4.71 8.61
N PRO A 103 -4.12 -5.31 8.25
CA PRO A 103 -5.20 -4.57 7.59
C PRO A 103 -5.73 -3.40 8.43
N ARG A 104 -5.60 -3.46 9.76
CA ARG A 104 -6.08 -2.39 10.66
C ARG A 104 -5.22 -1.13 10.62
N SER A 105 -4.07 -1.22 9.96
CA SER A 105 -3.15 -0.10 9.78
C SER A 105 -3.33 0.64 8.47
N GLU A 106 -4.42 0.34 7.74
CA GLU A 106 -4.77 0.98 6.48
C GLU A 106 -4.71 2.50 6.54
N GLU A 107 -4.03 3.09 5.56
CA GLU A 107 -4.01 4.52 5.31
C GLU A 107 -4.12 4.80 3.80
N ILE A 108 -5.12 5.61 3.42
CA ILE A 108 -5.35 6.05 2.05
C ILE A 108 -4.23 7.01 1.63
N SER A 109 -3.64 6.75 0.47
CA SER A 109 -2.52 7.55 -0.08
C SER A 109 -2.77 7.96 -1.54
N ASP A 110 -4.02 8.29 -1.86
CA ASP A 110 -4.48 8.70 -3.19
C ASP A 110 -3.75 9.95 -3.71
N PHE A 111 -3.48 9.96 -5.02
CA PHE A 111 -2.86 11.08 -5.71
C PHE A 111 -3.42 11.24 -7.13
N ALA A 112 -3.99 12.41 -7.43
CA ALA A 112 -4.33 12.81 -8.79
C ALA A 112 -3.41 13.95 -9.24
N ALA A 113 -2.80 13.79 -10.41
CA ALA A 113 -2.15 14.86 -11.16
C ALA A 113 -3.02 15.24 -12.36
N THR A 114 -2.61 16.26 -13.12
CA THR A 114 -3.35 16.71 -14.32
C THR A 114 -3.48 15.61 -15.39
N HIS A 115 -2.55 14.66 -15.44
CA HIS A 115 -2.44 13.69 -16.56
C HIS A 115 -2.40 12.23 -16.13
N TYR A 116 -2.59 11.95 -14.85
CA TYR A 116 -2.65 10.58 -14.32
C TYR A 116 -3.20 10.57 -12.91
N THR A 117 -3.71 9.42 -12.50
CA THR A 117 -4.24 9.14 -11.17
C THR A 117 -3.55 7.92 -10.58
N PHE A 118 -3.37 7.93 -9.27
CA PHE A 118 -3.03 6.77 -8.45
C PHE A 118 -4.05 6.62 -7.31
N LEU A 119 -4.72 5.48 -7.24
CA LEU A 119 -5.42 5.02 -6.03
C LEU A 119 -4.40 4.33 -5.13
N GLY A 120 -4.16 4.93 -3.97
CA GLY A 120 -3.10 4.54 -3.05
C GLY A 120 -3.64 3.91 -1.77
N CYS A 121 -2.99 2.84 -1.32
CA CYS A 121 -3.22 2.27 -0.01
C CYS A 121 -1.92 1.83 0.65
N SER A 122 -1.80 2.09 1.95
CA SER A 122 -0.62 1.69 2.72
C SER A 122 -0.97 0.90 3.97
N TYR A 123 -0.07 -0.02 4.32
CA TYR A 123 -0.22 -0.92 5.47
C TYR A 123 1.12 -1.10 6.18
N HIS A 124 1.08 -1.22 7.50
CA HIS A 124 2.22 -1.66 8.29
C HIS A 124 2.34 -3.18 8.29
N GLY A 125 3.57 -3.69 8.29
CA GLY A 125 3.88 -5.11 8.43
C GLY A 125 4.95 -5.35 9.48
N THR A 126 4.94 -6.54 10.06
CA THR A 126 6.00 -6.99 10.97
C THR A 126 6.46 -8.39 10.55
N LEU A 127 7.46 -8.46 9.67
CA LEU A 127 8.10 -9.74 9.40
C LEU A 127 9.10 -10.01 10.52
N ARG A 128 8.94 -11.15 11.19
CA ARG A 128 9.85 -11.56 12.26
C ARG A 128 11.01 -12.34 11.66
N THR A 129 12.20 -11.74 11.70
CA THR A 129 13.46 -12.46 11.52
C THR A 129 14.12 -12.59 12.90
N PRO A 130 14.66 -13.74 13.30
CA PRO A 130 15.38 -13.86 14.58
C PRO A 130 16.46 -12.78 14.69
N GLY A 131 16.38 -11.96 15.74
CA GLY A 131 17.30 -10.85 15.99
C GLY A 131 16.93 -9.51 15.36
N VAL A 132 15.89 -9.43 14.50
CA VAL A 132 15.43 -8.18 13.88
C VAL A 132 13.89 -8.18 13.77
N LEU A 133 13.22 -7.28 14.49
CA LEU A 133 11.86 -6.91 14.11
C LEU A 133 11.97 -6.04 12.87
N ARG A 134 11.59 -6.58 11.72
CA ARG A 134 11.60 -5.81 10.49
C ARG A 134 10.23 -5.15 10.38
N ARG A 135 10.13 -3.89 10.85
CA ARG A 135 8.95 -3.06 10.58
C ARG A 135 8.99 -2.65 9.12
N TYR A 136 7.89 -2.86 8.43
CA TYR A 136 7.75 -2.46 7.04
C TYR A 136 6.52 -1.60 6.83
N GLY A 137 6.60 -0.70 5.87
CA GLY A 137 5.44 -0.16 5.17
C GLY A 137 5.30 -0.88 3.84
N LEU A 138 4.08 -1.30 3.51
CA LEU A 138 3.64 -1.62 2.16
C LEU A 138 2.92 -0.40 1.61
N ASN A 139 3.22 -0.01 0.37
CA ASN A 139 2.41 0.93 -0.39
C ASN A 139 2.00 0.28 -1.70
N LEU A 140 0.70 0.30 -1.97
CA LEU A 140 0.06 -0.19 -3.16
C LEU A 140 -0.50 1.00 -3.92
N ASN A 141 -0.10 1.17 -5.18
CA ASN A 141 -0.60 2.25 -6.02
C ASN A 141 -1.11 1.69 -7.34
N SER A 142 -2.42 1.75 -7.54
CA SER A 142 -3.05 1.47 -8.83
C SER A 142 -3.11 2.75 -9.64
N GLY A 143 -2.45 2.80 -10.80
CA GLY A 143 -2.44 4.01 -11.61
C GLY A 143 -2.64 3.77 -13.08
N ASN A 144 -3.04 4.84 -13.78
CA ASN A 144 -3.34 4.82 -15.21
C ASN A 144 -2.18 5.26 -16.12
N ILE A 145 -0.97 5.35 -15.55
CA ILE A 145 0.27 5.42 -16.33
C ILE A 145 0.49 4.05 -17.00
N THR A 146 0.90 4.05 -18.27
CA THR A 146 1.13 2.80 -19.00
C THR A 146 2.37 2.08 -18.48
N PHE A 147 2.39 0.75 -18.60
CA PHE A 147 3.55 -0.05 -18.24
C PHE A 147 4.81 0.36 -19.03
N ALA A 148 4.66 0.74 -20.30
CA ALA A 148 5.78 1.20 -21.14
C ALA A 148 6.38 2.53 -20.63
N GLU A 149 5.54 3.49 -20.22
CA GLU A 149 6.01 4.75 -19.62
C GLU A 149 6.78 4.51 -18.32
N VAL A 150 6.31 3.58 -17.46
CA VAL A 150 7.05 3.21 -16.26
C VAL A 150 8.36 2.54 -16.63
N GLN A 151 8.33 1.55 -17.53
CA GLN A 151 9.51 0.81 -17.97
C GLN A 151 10.61 1.72 -18.50
N GLU A 152 10.26 2.72 -19.31
CA GLU A 152 11.22 3.73 -19.79
C GLU A 152 11.80 4.55 -18.64
N LYS A 153 10.95 5.02 -17.72
CA LYS A 153 11.35 5.85 -16.58
C LYS A 153 12.30 5.13 -15.62
N VAL A 154 12.11 3.84 -15.39
CA VAL A 154 12.85 3.05 -14.38
C VAL A 154 13.97 2.19 -14.96
N ALA A 155 14.23 2.30 -16.27
CA ALA A 155 15.11 1.41 -17.02
C ALA A 155 16.53 1.24 -16.43
N GLU A 156 17.04 2.25 -15.73
CA GLU A 156 18.39 2.21 -15.12
C GLU A 156 18.48 1.27 -13.91
N TYR A 157 17.37 1.03 -13.21
CA TYR A 157 17.36 0.29 -11.93
C TYR A 157 16.27 -0.78 -11.85
N ALA A 158 15.64 -1.10 -12.97
CA ALA A 158 14.61 -2.11 -13.06
C ALA A 158 15.07 -3.36 -13.82
N THR A 159 14.67 -4.53 -13.32
CA THR A 159 14.85 -5.82 -13.99
C THR A 159 13.48 -6.34 -14.43
N PRO A 160 13.28 -6.70 -15.72
CA PRO A 160 12.05 -7.34 -16.16
C PRO A 160 11.84 -8.69 -15.47
N ILE A 161 10.63 -8.91 -14.96
CA ILE A 161 10.17 -10.16 -14.34
C ILE A 161 8.74 -10.47 -14.80
N GLU A 162 8.18 -11.58 -14.30
CA GLU A 162 6.80 -11.96 -14.56
C GLU A 162 6.08 -12.26 -13.22
N ILE A 163 4.86 -11.74 -13.07
CA ILE A 163 4.00 -12.00 -11.90
C ILE A 163 2.67 -12.54 -12.42
N ASN A 164 2.35 -13.80 -12.08
CA ASN A 164 1.09 -14.45 -12.49
C ASN A 164 0.80 -14.36 -14.00
N GLY A 165 1.83 -14.51 -14.86
CA GLY A 165 1.68 -14.39 -16.32
C GLY A 165 1.63 -12.96 -16.86
N ARG A 166 1.75 -11.94 -15.99
CA ARG A 166 1.77 -10.52 -16.36
C ARG A 166 3.20 -10.00 -16.43
N ARG A 167 3.46 -9.10 -17.38
CA ARG A 167 4.74 -8.37 -17.41
C ARG A 167 4.88 -7.55 -16.14
N ALA A 168 6.06 -7.59 -15.55
CA ALA A 168 6.37 -6.85 -14.35
C ALA A 168 7.82 -6.36 -14.34
N LEU A 169 8.11 -5.42 -13.44
CA LEU A 169 9.44 -4.85 -13.21
C LEU A 169 9.78 -4.99 -11.73
N LEU A 170 10.95 -5.55 -11.43
CA LEU A 170 11.56 -5.48 -10.11
C LEU A 170 12.45 -4.23 -10.05
N GLU A 171 12.12 -3.28 -9.19
CA GLU A 171 12.75 -1.97 -9.13
C GLU A 171 13.57 -1.81 -7.83
N VAL A 172 14.87 -1.56 -8.01
CA VAL A 172 15.81 -1.33 -6.89
C VAL A 172 16.54 -0.01 -7.10
N ASP A 173 15.84 1.09 -6.85
CA ASP A 173 16.40 2.45 -6.99
C ASP A 173 17.51 2.70 -5.94
N PRO A 174 18.77 2.90 -6.35
CA PRO A 174 19.87 3.12 -5.42
C PRO A 174 19.75 4.43 -4.61
N SER A 175 18.93 5.38 -5.08
CA SER A 175 18.64 6.64 -4.37
C SER A 175 17.62 6.46 -3.23
N LEU A 176 16.77 5.44 -3.31
CA LEU A 176 15.74 5.12 -2.32
C LEU A 176 16.20 4.01 -1.40
N ARG A 177 17.01 4.37 -0.40
CA ARG A 177 17.50 3.40 0.58
C ARG A 177 16.35 2.68 1.27
N GLN A 178 16.56 1.39 1.53
CA GLN A 178 15.64 0.56 2.32
C GLN A 178 14.26 0.38 1.64
N SER A 179 14.19 0.57 0.33
CA SER A 179 12.97 0.43 -0.45
C SER A 179 13.18 -0.55 -1.60
N CYS A 180 12.12 -1.21 -2.01
CA CYS A 180 12.05 -1.98 -3.25
C CYS A 180 10.62 -1.93 -3.78
N ALA A 181 10.44 -2.03 -5.09
CA ALA A 181 9.11 -2.11 -5.70
C ALA A 181 9.01 -3.23 -6.74
N VAL A 182 7.79 -3.74 -6.91
CA VAL A 182 7.39 -4.54 -8.05
C VAL A 182 6.26 -3.80 -8.75
N THR A 183 6.44 -3.47 -10.02
CA THR A 183 5.37 -2.88 -10.85
C THR A 183 4.81 -3.93 -11.77
N VAL A 184 3.51 -4.19 -11.70
CA VAL A 184 2.79 -5.18 -12.52
C VAL A 184 1.92 -4.46 -13.55
N GLU A 185 1.94 -4.95 -14.79
CA GLU A 185 1.04 -4.47 -15.84
C GLU A 185 -0.42 -4.86 -15.58
N THR A 186 -1.32 -3.90 -15.83
CA THR A 186 -2.78 -4.08 -15.77
C THR A 186 -3.46 -3.45 -16.97
N SER A 187 -4.72 -3.79 -17.21
CA SER A 187 -5.56 -3.22 -18.28
C SER A 187 -5.77 -1.71 -18.13
N TYR A 188 -5.77 -1.20 -16.90
CA TYR A 188 -5.93 0.22 -16.61
C TYR A 188 -4.59 0.97 -16.58
N GLY A 189 -3.44 0.28 -16.53
CA GLY A 189 -2.12 0.89 -16.47
C GLY A 189 -1.13 0.00 -15.69
N VAL A 190 -0.94 0.31 -14.41
CA VAL A 190 -0.02 -0.43 -13.53
C VAL A 190 -0.55 -0.58 -12.11
N LEU A 191 -0.15 -1.66 -11.45
CA LEU A 191 -0.15 -1.79 -9.99
C LEU A 191 1.30 -1.76 -9.49
N ILE A 192 1.63 -0.76 -8.67
CA ILE A 192 2.95 -0.62 -8.05
C ILE A 192 2.86 -1.12 -6.61
N ILE A 193 3.60 -2.19 -6.30
CA ILE A 193 3.73 -2.78 -4.97
C ILE A 193 5.11 -2.43 -4.43
N SER A 194 5.18 -1.44 -3.54
CA SER A 194 6.45 -1.02 -2.94
C SER A 194 6.50 -1.32 -1.46
N ARG A 195 7.70 -1.65 -0.99
CA ARG A 195 7.96 -1.94 0.43
C ARG A 195 9.10 -1.09 0.93
N ILE A 196 8.86 -0.39 2.03
CA ILE A 196 9.85 0.41 2.74
C ILE A 196 10.17 -0.29 4.05
N TYR A 197 11.46 -0.45 4.35
CA TYR A 197 11.96 -0.98 5.60
C TYR A 197 12.24 0.15 6.59
N HIS A 198 11.75 -0.02 7.83
CA HIS A 198 11.98 0.91 8.93
C HIS A 198 12.96 0.28 9.94
N PRO A 199 14.28 0.53 9.81
CA PRO A 199 15.28 -0.03 10.71
C PRO A 199 15.06 0.39 12.17
N ASP A 200 15.10 -0.58 13.08
CA ASP A 200 15.15 -0.29 14.52
C ASP A 200 16.58 0.14 14.99
N HIS A 201 17.60 0.00 14.13
CA HIS A 201 19.00 0.35 14.43
C HIS A 201 19.82 0.76 13.18
N GLY A 202 20.93 1.47 13.40
CA GLY A 202 21.72 2.12 12.34
C GLY A 202 22.30 1.21 11.24
N ASN A 203 22.41 -0.10 11.49
CA ASN A 203 23.01 -1.05 10.53
C ASN A 203 22.10 -1.39 9.35
N GLY A 204 20.84 -0.94 9.35
CA GLY A 204 19.93 -1.15 8.23
C GLY A 204 19.70 -2.62 7.90
N VAL A 205 19.29 -2.88 6.66
CA VAL A 205 19.19 -4.20 6.05
C VAL A 205 20.07 -4.16 4.78
N PRO A 206 20.86 -5.21 4.48
CA PRO A 206 21.64 -5.29 3.24
C PRO A 206 20.77 -5.07 1.99
N ASN A 207 21.31 -4.43 0.95
CA ASN A 207 20.53 -4.06 -0.24
C ASN A 207 19.85 -5.27 -0.93
N ASN A 208 20.53 -6.41 -0.98
CA ASN A 208 19.97 -7.66 -1.55
C ASN A 208 18.76 -8.20 -0.77
N GLU A 209 18.57 -7.75 0.47
CA GLU A 209 17.47 -8.16 1.34
C GLU A 209 16.27 -7.19 1.29
N TRP A 210 16.37 -6.06 0.55
CA TRP A 210 15.28 -5.08 0.44
C TRP A 210 14.07 -5.65 -0.29
N CYS A 211 14.29 -6.49 -1.30
CA CYS A 211 13.23 -7.11 -2.12
C CYS A 211 12.84 -8.52 -1.68
N ALA A 212 13.50 -9.10 -0.66
CA ALA A 212 13.25 -10.49 -0.24
C ALA A 212 11.76 -10.75 0.06
N GLY A 213 11.14 -11.67 -0.69
CA GLY A 213 9.72 -12.01 -0.56
C GLY A 213 8.72 -10.99 -1.13
N LEU A 214 9.18 -9.90 -1.74
CA LEU A 214 8.29 -8.90 -2.33
C LEU A 214 7.56 -9.44 -3.58
N GLU A 215 8.21 -10.31 -4.36
CA GLU A 215 7.58 -10.98 -5.50
C GLU A 215 6.42 -11.90 -5.09
N ASP A 216 6.53 -12.62 -3.95
CA ASP A 216 5.43 -13.41 -3.39
C ASP A 216 4.27 -12.50 -2.95
N THR A 217 4.59 -11.39 -2.28
CA THR A 217 3.58 -10.37 -1.94
C THR A 217 2.90 -9.83 -3.20
N ALA A 218 3.67 -9.47 -4.23
CA ALA A 218 3.14 -8.98 -5.49
C ALA A 218 2.25 -10.01 -6.19
N SER A 219 2.65 -11.30 -6.19
CA SER A 219 1.83 -12.39 -6.72
C SER A 219 0.49 -12.51 -5.99
N ARG A 220 0.47 -12.41 -4.65
CA ARG A 220 -0.77 -12.42 -3.86
C ARG A 220 -1.69 -11.25 -4.18
N MET A 221 -1.15 -10.03 -4.30
CA MET A 221 -1.95 -8.84 -4.60
C MET A 221 -2.43 -8.84 -6.06
N ALA A 222 -1.59 -9.27 -6.99
CA ALA A 222 -1.96 -9.34 -8.40
C ALA A 222 -2.98 -10.46 -8.69
N ALA A 223 -3.08 -11.46 -7.82
CA ALA A 223 -4.06 -12.55 -7.97
C ALA A 223 -5.51 -12.12 -7.73
N VAL A 224 -5.74 -10.94 -7.13
CA VAL A 224 -7.09 -10.39 -6.91
C VAL A 224 -7.46 -9.28 -7.89
N ILE A 225 -6.62 -9.04 -8.90
CA ILE A 225 -6.95 -8.14 -10.00
C ILE A 225 -7.90 -8.87 -10.95
N ASP A 226 -9.13 -8.38 -11.03
CA ASP A 226 -10.14 -8.83 -11.99
C ASP A 226 -10.06 -7.97 -13.27
N ASP A 227 -9.14 -8.31 -14.18
CA ASP A 227 -9.06 -7.71 -15.52
C ASP A 227 -8.69 -8.71 -16.63
#